data_AF-A0A7Y0AIK3-F1
#
_entry.id   AF-A0A7Y0AIK3-F1
#
_cell.length_a   1.000
_cell.length_b   1.000
_cell.length_c   1.000
_cell.angle_alpha   90.00
_cell.angle_beta   90.00
_cell.angle_gamma   90.00
#
_symmetry.space_group_name_H-M   'P 1'
#
loop_
_entity.id
_entity.type
_entity.pdbx_description
1 polymer ?
#
loop_
_entity_poly.entity_id
_entity_poly.type
_entity_poly.pdbx_seq_one_letter_code
_entity_poly.pdbx_strand_id
1 'polypeptide(L)'
;MKHLLLAAGLLLALGAQAQAQVVLTPAQVNALTKDYATWYSYAYYHVPLTRDFKALDQAGRPITKKTFLQQLVTGKVVALANVGASLQPVYQLYAYAGKDAQLRSVSQQLAQAALFFVDQVGKPLPAFHFTDLQGNSYTPASTRGKVLVVKCWFIHCVACVKEFPEVNALAATYRSNKEVLFLSLATDEATPLRKFLQQQPLQYAVIPHTREYIQSKRSCA
;
A
#
# COMPACT_ATOMS: atom_id res chain seq x y z
N MET A 1 29.50 -60.15 20.43
CA MET A 1 30.30 -60.10 19.18
C MET A 1 29.91 -58.80 18.49
N LYS A 2 30.71 -57.71 18.60
CA LYS A 2 31.70 -57.23 17.59
C LYS A 2 31.06 -57.23 16.20
N HIS A 3 30.81 -56.12 15.49
CA HIS A 3 31.70 -55.05 15.01
C HIS A 3 30.83 -53.79 14.73
N LEU A 4 31.18 -52.53 15.06
CA LEU A 4 32.30 -51.65 14.67
C LEU A 4 32.12 -50.97 13.27
N LEU A 5 31.90 -49.64 13.32
CA LEU A 5 32.20 -48.55 12.36
C LEU A 5 31.42 -48.41 11.03
N LEU A 6 30.77 -47.25 10.82
CA LEU A 6 31.34 -46.13 10.05
C LEU A 6 30.37 -44.94 10.01
N ALA A 7 30.91 -43.77 10.33
CA ALA A 7 30.29 -42.47 10.12
C ALA A 7 30.19 -42.17 8.63
N ALA A 8 29.06 -41.64 8.20
CA ALA A 8 28.97 -40.82 7.00
C ALA A 8 27.98 -39.70 7.32
N GLY A 9 28.54 -38.55 7.73
CA GLY A 9 27.79 -37.31 7.80
C GLY A 9 27.29 -36.96 6.41
N LEU A 10 26.00 -37.13 6.18
CA LEU A 10 25.34 -36.52 5.06
C LEU A 10 24.88 -35.13 5.52
N LEU A 11 25.80 -34.16 5.39
CA LEU A 11 25.45 -32.75 5.22
C LEU A 11 24.51 -32.67 4.02
N LEU A 12 23.20 -32.76 4.28
CA LEU A 12 22.20 -32.31 3.32
C LEU A 12 22.39 -30.80 3.21
N ALA A 13 23.15 -30.41 2.20
CA ALA A 13 23.15 -29.06 1.69
C ALA A 13 21.70 -28.68 1.45
N LEU A 14 21.15 -27.84 2.32
CA LEU A 14 19.97 -27.06 2.07
C LEU A 14 20.35 -26.08 0.95
N GLY A 15 20.37 -26.59 -0.28
CA GLY A 15 20.39 -25.76 -1.46
C GLY A 15 19.16 -24.87 -1.38
N ALA A 16 19.40 -23.57 -1.21
CA ALA A 16 18.36 -22.57 -1.42
C ALA A 16 17.85 -22.75 -2.84
N GLN A 17 16.72 -23.44 -3.01
CA GLN A 17 16.00 -23.45 -4.27
C GLN A 17 15.56 -22.01 -4.50
N ALA A 18 16.26 -21.32 -5.40
CA ALA A 18 15.80 -20.07 -5.95
C ALA A 18 14.41 -20.34 -6.53
N GLN A 19 13.38 -19.82 -5.87
CA GLN A 19 12.00 -19.95 -6.30
C GLN A 19 11.92 -19.43 -7.74
N ALA A 20 11.62 -20.32 -8.69
CA ALA A 20 11.59 -19.97 -10.09
C ALA A 20 10.56 -18.86 -10.31
N GLN A 21 11.01 -17.72 -10.83
CA GLN A 21 10.15 -16.62 -11.22
C GLN A 21 9.15 -17.12 -12.28
N VAL A 22 7.86 -16.85 -12.11
CA VAL A 22 6.86 -17.11 -13.15
C VAL A 22 7.02 -16.03 -14.22
N VAL A 23 7.75 -16.35 -15.29
CA VAL A 23 7.91 -15.47 -16.45
C VAL A 23 6.74 -15.71 -17.40
N LEU A 24 5.93 -14.67 -17.65
CA LEU A 24 4.79 -14.77 -18.55
C LEU A 24 5.22 -14.69 -20.01
N THR A 25 4.62 -15.52 -20.85
CA THR A 25 4.83 -15.51 -22.31
C THR A 25 4.12 -14.31 -22.95
N PRO A 26 4.55 -13.86 -24.15
CA PRO A 26 3.85 -12.81 -24.89
C PRO A 26 2.36 -13.11 -25.12
N ALA A 27 1.99 -14.37 -25.32
CA ALA A 27 0.59 -14.78 -25.48
C ALA A 27 -0.23 -14.57 -24.20
N GLN A 28 0.35 -14.88 -23.04
CA GLN A 28 -0.30 -14.65 -21.73
C GLN A 28 -0.47 -13.16 -21.45
N VAL A 29 0.54 -12.35 -21.75
CA VAL A 29 0.47 -10.89 -21.64
C VAL A 29 -0.67 -10.36 -22.52
N ASN A 30 -0.69 -10.75 -23.81
CA ASN A 30 -1.71 -10.32 -24.76
C ASN A 30 -3.13 -10.74 -24.34
N ALA A 31 -3.29 -11.92 -23.74
CA ALA A 31 -4.58 -12.38 -23.25
C ALA A 31 -5.11 -11.52 -22.08
N LEU A 32 -4.23 -11.09 -21.18
CA LEU A 32 -4.58 -10.20 -20.07
C LEU A 32 -4.82 -8.76 -20.51
N THR A 33 -4.15 -8.33 -21.58
CA THR A 33 -4.24 -6.97 -22.12
C THR A 33 -5.10 -6.86 -23.39
N LYS A 34 -5.98 -7.84 -23.64
CA LYS A 34 -6.76 -7.91 -24.88
C LYS A 34 -7.81 -6.78 -25.01
N ASP A 35 -8.34 -6.33 -23.88
CA ASP A 35 -9.33 -5.27 -23.76
C ASP A 35 -9.29 -4.63 -22.37
N TYR A 36 -9.88 -3.44 -22.26
CA TYR A 36 -9.98 -2.68 -21.01
C TYR A 36 -10.59 -3.48 -19.85
N ALA A 37 -11.70 -4.20 -20.05
CA ALA A 37 -12.43 -4.84 -18.97
C ALA A 37 -11.62 -5.98 -18.33
N THR A 38 -11.00 -6.81 -19.18
CA THR A 38 -10.10 -7.90 -18.79
C THR A 38 -8.90 -7.35 -18.02
N TRP A 39 -8.27 -6.32 -18.56
CA TRP A 39 -7.10 -5.71 -17.94
C TRP A 39 -7.44 -5.05 -16.61
N TYR A 40 -8.49 -4.25 -16.56
CA TYR A 40 -8.89 -3.51 -15.37
C TYR A 40 -9.17 -4.45 -14.21
N SER A 41 -9.93 -5.53 -14.45
CA SER A 41 -10.20 -6.54 -13.44
C SER A 41 -8.91 -7.16 -12.92
N TYR A 42 -8.01 -7.59 -13.82
CA TYR A 42 -6.73 -8.17 -13.41
C TYR A 42 -5.87 -7.19 -12.60
N ALA A 43 -5.64 -6.00 -13.13
CA ALA A 43 -4.75 -5.00 -12.53
C ALA A 43 -5.27 -4.57 -11.15
N TYR A 44 -6.58 -4.40 -11.00
CA TYR A 44 -7.23 -4.03 -9.75
C TYR A 44 -6.97 -5.05 -8.63
N TYR A 45 -7.13 -6.34 -8.91
CA TYR A 45 -6.99 -7.39 -7.88
C TYR A 45 -5.56 -7.87 -7.67
N HIS A 46 -4.70 -7.80 -8.69
CA HIS A 46 -3.38 -8.45 -8.64
C HIS A 46 -2.21 -7.47 -8.59
N VAL A 47 -2.41 -6.19 -8.97
CA VAL A 47 -1.32 -5.21 -9.10
C VAL A 47 -1.62 -3.88 -8.39
N PRO A 48 -1.94 -3.87 -7.08
CA PRO A 48 -2.09 -2.63 -6.30
C PRO A 48 -0.76 -1.87 -6.15
N LEU A 49 -0.50 -0.91 -7.05
CA LEU A 49 0.75 -0.14 -7.13
C LEU A 49 1.05 0.76 -5.91
N THR A 50 0.04 1.04 -5.08
CA THR A 50 0.21 1.83 -3.84
C THR A 50 0.88 1.03 -2.73
N ARG A 51 0.74 -0.31 -2.72
CA ARG A 51 1.34 -1.19 -1.71
C ARG A 51 2.84 -1.36 -1.93
N ASP A 52 3.53 -1.91 -0.93
CA ASP A 52 4.93 -2.31 -1.09
C ASP A 52 5.04 -3.57 -1.95
N PHE A 53 5.98 -3.56 -2.89
CA PHE A 53 6.25 -4.67 -3.79
C PHE A 53 7.71 -4.64 -4.27
N LYS A 54 8.22 -5.81 -4.66
CA LYS A 54 9.49 -5.93 -5.36
C LYS A 54 9.26 -5.66 -6.85
N ALA A 55 9.96 -4.67 -7.39
CA ALA A 55 9.82 -4.24 -8.77
C ALA A 55 10.91 -4.86 -9.67
N LEU A 56 10.52 -5.43 -10.80
CA LEU A 56 11.42 -6.01 -11.80
C LEU A 56 11.24 -5.31 -13.16
N ASP A 57 12.34 -5.11 -13.88
CA ASP A 57 12.31 -4.63 -15.27
C ASP A 57 11.87 -5.73 -16.25
N GLN A 58 11.85 -5.42 -17.55
CA GLN A 58 11.43 -6.37 -18.58
C GLN A 58 12.33 -7.62 -18.68
N ALA A 59 13.58 -7.53 -18.24
CA ALA A 59 14.52 -8.65 -18.19
C ALA A 59 14.47 -9.41 -16.85
N GLY A 60 13.51 -9.09 -15.96
CA GLY A 60 13.38 -9.72 -14.64
C GLY A 60 14.38 -9.22 -13.60
N ARG A 61 15.13 -8.15 -13.89
CA ARG A 61 16.15 -7.60 -12.99
C ARG A 61 15.51 -6.64 -11.99
N PRO A 62 15.91 -6.66 -10.70
CA PRO A 62 15.38 -5.72 -9.71
C PRO A 62 15.65 -4.26 -10.08
N ILE A 63 14.63 -3.42 -9.94
CA ILE A 63 14.70 -1.97 -10.09
C ILE A 63 13.97 -1.28 -8.93
N THR A 64 14.15 0.03 -8.78
CA THR A 64 13.41 0.77 -7.74
C THR A 64 11.92 0.90 -8.10
N LYS A 65 11.05 0.99 -7.08
CA LYS A 65 9.61 1.26 -7.29
C LYS A 65 9.39 2.54 -8.11
N LYS A 66 10.19 3.59 -7.87
CA LYS A 66 10.12 4.84 -8.64
C LYS A 66 10.41 4.62 -10.13
N THR A 67 11.51 3.94 -10.46
CA THR A 67 11.88 3.62 -11.85
C THR A 67 10.82 2.76 -12.52
N PHE A 68 10.27 1.77 -11.82
CA PHE A 68 9.20 0.92 -12.32
C PHE A 68 7.94 1.71 -12.69
N LEU A 69 7.49 2.58 -11.79
CA LEU A 69 6.31 3.43 -12.02
C LEU A 69 6.56 4.43 -13.16
N GLN A 70 7.76 5.00 -13.27
CA GLN A 70 8.14 5.88 -14.39
C GLN A 70 8.03 5.16 -15.74
N GLN A 71 8.41 3.87 -15.81
CA GLN A 71 8.23 3.09 -17.04
C GLN A 71 6.76 2.81 -17.36
N LEU A 72 5.92 2.51 -16.35
CA LEU A 72 4.47 2.35 -16.56
C LEU A 72 3.81 3.63 -17.06
N VAL A 73 4.23 4.79 -16.56
CA VAL A 73 3.73 6.10 -17.00
C VAL A 73 3.98 6.35 -18.49
N THR A 74 4.98 5.72 -19.11
CA THR A 74 5.18 5.85 -20.57
C THR A 74 4.11 5.15 -21.39
N GLY A 75 3.31 4.27 -20.79
CA GLY A 75 2.27 3.48 -21.48
C GLY A 75 2.81 2.45 -22.48
N LYS A 76 4.13 2.19 -22.46
CA LYS A 76 4.80 1.22 -23.34
C LYS A 76 4.89 -0.18 -22.71
N VAL A 77 4.67 -0.25 -21.41
CA VAL A 77 4.75 -1.46 -20.61
C VAL A 77 3.54 -1.57 -19.69
N VAL A 78 3.25 -2.79 -19.27
CA VAL A 78 2.27 -3.15 -18.25
C VAL A 78 2.96 -3.90 -17.11
N ALA A 79 2.38 -3.82 -15.91
CA ALA A 79 2.87 -4.54 -14.74
C ALA A 79 2.04 -5.79 -14.53
N LEU A 80 2.68 -6.94 -14.40
CA LEU A 80 2.03 -8.21 -14.11
C LEU A 80 2.58 -8.79 -12.81
N ALA A 81 1.69 -9.41 -12.04
CA ALA A 81 2.07 -10.08 -10.81
C ALA A 81 2.82 -11.37 -11.11
N ASN A 82 4.00 -11.52 -10.50
CA ASN A 82 4.72 -12.78 -10.46
C ASN A 82 4.22 -13.53 -9.22
N VAL A 83 3.41 -14.57 -9.47
CA VAL A 83 2.81 -15.37 -8.41
C VAL A 83 3.85 -16.37 -7.92
N GLY A 84 4.75 -15.92 -7.05
CA GLY A 84 5.66 -16.77 -6.27
C GLY A 84 5.19 -16.93 -4.83
N ALA A 85 5.73 -17.91 -4.10
CA ALA A 85 5.39 -18.20 -2.69
C ALA A 85 5.86 -17.14 -1.66
N SER A 86 6.11 -15.90 -2.10
CA SER A 86 6.60 -14.80 -1.26
C SER A 86 5.44 -14.03 -0.64
N LEU A 87 5.60 -13.63 0.63
CA LEU A 87 4.66 -12.75 1.34
C LEU A 87 4.65 -11.32 0.76
N GLN A 88 5.74 -10.89 0.14
CA GLN A 88 5.81 -9.61 -0.56
C GLN A 88 5.44 -9.81 -2.05
N PRO A 89 4.49 -9.04 -2.60
CA PRO A 89 4.19 -9.07 -4.03
C PRO A 89 5.43 -8.74 -4.87
N VAL A 90 5.58 -9.43 -5.99
CA VAL A 90 6.63 -9.18 -6.98
C VAL A 90 5.96 -8.81 -8.29
N TYR A 91 6.28 -7.64 -8.84
CA TYR A 91 5.73 -7.18 -10.12
C TYR A 91 6.85 -7.05 -11.16
N GLN A 92 6.56 -7.49 -12.37
CA GLN A 92 7.48 -7.40 -13.51
C GLN A 92 6.84 -6.62 -14.65
N LEU A 93 7.66 -5.83 -15.35
CA LEU A 93 7.24 -5.09 -16.53
C LEU A 93 7.24 -5.99 -17.77
N TYR A 94 6.21 -5.87 -18.59
CA TYR A 94 6.11 -6.53 -19.88
C TYR A 94 5.74 -5.51 -20.95
N ALA A 95 6.22 -5.70 -22.18
CA ALA A 95 5.88 -4.82 -23.28
C ALA A 95 4.37 -4.84 -23.54
N TYR A 96 3.78 -3.66 -23.69
CA TYR A 96 2.38 -3.53 -24.09
C TYR A 96 2.29 -3.42 -25.61
N ALA A 97 1.80 -4.48 -26.26
CA ALA A 97 1.58 -4.53 -27.71
C ALA A 97 0.11 -4.24 -28.12
N GLY A 98 -0.77 -4.01 -27.15
CA GLY A 98 -2.19 -3.75 -27.38
C GLY A 98 -2.46 -2.37 -27.99
N LYS A 99 -3.63 -2.23 -28.60
CA LYS A 99 -4.10 -0.98 -29.23
C LYS A 99 -5.17 -0.24 -28.42
N ASP A 100 -5.63 -0.83 -27.32
CA ASP A 100 -6.67 -0.25 -26.47
C ASP A 100 -6.10 0.99 -25.76
N ALA A 101 -6.61 2.17 -26.15
CA ALA A 101 -6.16 3.45 -25.62
C ALA A 101 -6.67 3.70 -24.19
N GLN A 102 -7.82 3.15 -23.82
CA GLN A 102 -8.42 3.31 -22.50
C GLN A 102 -7.63 2.50 -21.47
N LEU A 103 -7.30 1.25 -21.79
CA LEU A 103 -6.40 0.40 -21.00
C LEU A 103 -5.08 1.11 -20.69
N ARG A 104 -4.44 1.63 -21.75
CA ARG A 104 -3.17 2.36 -21.63
C ARG A 104 -3.33 3.57 -20.72
N SER A 105 -4.38 4.36 -20.93
CA SER A 105 -4.62 5.60 -20.17
C SER A 105 -4.84 5.31 -18.68
N VAL A 106 -5.66 4.30 -18.34
CA VAL A 106 -5.90 3.92 -16.94
C VAL A 106 -4.64 3.38 -16.27
N SER A 107 -3.86 2.57 -16.99
CA SER A 107 -2.57 2.07 -16.47
C SER A 107 -1.59 3.19 -16.15
N GLN A 108 -1.49 4.19 -17.04
CA GLN A 108 -0.67 5.38 -16.84
C GLN A 108 -1.17 6.21 -15.67
N GLN A 109 -2.48 6.42 -15.54
CA GLN A 109 -3.08 7.19 -14.44
C GLN A 109 -2.82 6.54 -13.07
N LEU A 110 -3.02 5.23 -12.97
CA LEU A 110 -2.72 4.48 -11.73
C LEU A 110 -1.24 4.55 -11.38
N ALA A 111 -0.35 4.41 -12.37
CA ALA A 111 1.09 4.54 -12.16
C ALA A 111 1.49 5.97 -11.75
N GLN A 112 0.87 6.99 -12.34
CA GLN A 112 1.13 8.39 -12.01
C GLN A 112 0.67 8.74 -10.60
N ALA A 113 -0.48 8.21 -10.17
CA ALA A 113 -0.97 8.35 -8.81
C ALA A 113 -0.01 7.66 -7.81
N ALA A 114 0.40 6.42 -8.08
CA ALA A 114 1.38 5.72 -7.25
C ALA A 114 2.73 6.46 -7.19
N LEU A 115 3.19 7.02 -8.31
CA LEU A 115 4.44 7.78 -8.39
C LEU A 115 4.37 9.06 -7.56
N PHE A 116 3.23 9.75 -7.57
CA PHE A 116 3.00 10.91 -6.71
C PHE A 116 3.23 10.58 -5.23
N PHE A 117 2.72 9.44 -4.74
CA PHE A 117 2.93 9.02 -3.34
C PHE A 117 4.37 8.64 -3.04
N VAL A 118 5.04 7.94 -3.97
CA VAL A 118 6.48 7.64 -3.83
C VAL A 118 7.29 8.93 -3.70
N ASP A 119 6.93 9.98 -4.45
CA ASP A 119 7.58 11.27 -4.36
C ASP A 119 7.24 12.06 -3.08
N GLN A 120 6.24 11.65 -2.28
CA GLN A 120 5.97 12.23 -0.97
C GLN A 120 6.77 11.56 0.16
N VAL A 121 7.32 10.36 -0.06
CA VAL A 121 8.10 9.66 0.97
C VAL A 121 9.33 10.48 1.35
N GLY A 122 9.53 10.69 2.65
CA GLY A 122 10.62 11.49 3.19
C GLY A 122 10.38 13.00 3.17
N LYS A 123 9.27 13.48 2.58
CA LYS A 123 8.86 14.88 2.69
C LYS A 123 8.12 15.13 4.02
N PRO A 124 8.23 16.34 4.59
CA PRO A 124 7.47 16.69 5.78
C PRO A 124 5.97 16.64 5.47
N LEU A 125 5.18 16.24 6.47
CA LEU A 125 3.73 16.36 6.39
C LEU A 125 3.37 17.86 6.23
N PRO A 126 2.37 18.20 5.40
CA PRO A 126 1.86 19.56 5.30
C PRO A 126 1.57 20.15 6.68
N ALA A 127 1.83 21.44 6.88
CA ALA A 127 1.59 22.10 8.16
C ALA A 127 0.16 21.87 8.63
N PHE A 128 0.00 21.49 9.90
CA PHE A 128 -1.29 21.16 10.49
C PHE A 128 -1.43 21.77 11.88
N HIS A 129 -2.67 22.03 12.25
CA HIS A 129 -3.06 22.40 13.60
C HIS A 129 -4.41 21.75 13.89
N PHE A 130 -4.37 20.58 14.49
CA PHE A 130 -5.57 19.79 14.73
C PHE A 130 -6.02 19.93 16.17
N THR A 131 -7.34 19.88 16.36
CA THR A 131 -7.97 19.73 17.68
C THR A 131 -8.90 18.53 17.61
N ASP A 132 -8.76 17.57 18.52
CA ASP A 132 -9.64 16.42 18.55
C ASP A 132 -10.99 16.72 19.23
N LEU A 133 -11.90 15.75 19.20
CA LEU A 133 -13.20 15.81 19.87
C LEU A 133 -13.09 15.93 21.40
N GLN A 134 -11.94 15.73 22.01
CA GLN A 134 -11.71 15.90 23.44
C GLN A 134 -11.07 17.26 23.77
N GLY A 135 -10.74 18.06 22.76
CA GLY A 135 -10.11 19.38 22.91
C GLY A 135 -8.58 19.34 22.95
N ASN A 136 -7.93 18.19 22.73
CA ASN A 136 -6.47 18.11 22.67
C ASN A 136 -5.96 18.68 21.35
N SER A 137 -4.85 19.43 21.41
CA SER A 137 -4.23 20.06 20.25
C SER A 137 -3.00 19.29 19.74
N TYR A 138 -2.91 19.11 18.42
CA TYR A 138 -1.81 18.45 17.72
C TYR A 138 -1.20 19.38 16.67
N THR A 139 0.09 19.62 16.79
CA THR A 139 0.89 20.49 15.91
C THR A 139 2.20 19.81 15.57
N PRO A 140 2.96 20.28 14.55
CA PRO A 140 4.31 19.78 14.28
C PRO A 140 5.22 19.84 15.50
N ALA A 141 5.03 20.82 16.41
CA ALA A 141 5.79 20.93 17.63
C ALA A 141 5.39 19.85 18.66
N SER A 142 4.08 19.65 18.91
CA SER A 142 3.62 18.67 19.90
C SER A 142 3.77 17.21 19.45
N THR A 143 3.91 17.00 18.13
CA THR A 143 4.10 15.67 17.52
C THR A 143 5.55 15.37 17.14
N ARG A 144 6.48 16.29 17.42
CA ARG A 144 7.90 16.13 17.05
C ARG A 144 8.49 14.86 17.68
N GLY A 145 9.22 14.09 16.86
CA GLY A 145 9.86 12.85 17.29
C GLY A 145 8.91 11.67 17.47
N LYS A 146 7.62 11.84 17.20
CA LYS A 146 6.64 10.75 17.23
C LYS A 146 6.42 10.18 15.83
N VAL A 147 6.20 8.87 15.77
CA VAL A 147 5.60 8.22 14.60
C VAL A 147 4.11 8.51 14.63
N LEU A 148 3.63 9.21 13.60
CA LEU A 148 2.19 9.48 13.42
C LEU A 148 1.56 8.39 12.56
N VAL A 149 0.56 7.72 13.10
CA VAL A 149 -0.31 6.81 12.35
C VAL A 149 -1.62 7.55 12.08
N VAL A 150 -1.87 7.89 10.81
CA VAL A 150 -3.01 8.72 10.40
C VAL A 150 -4.02 7.90 9.63
N LYS A 151 -5.28 7.88 10.10
CA LYS A 151 -6.42 7.29 9.37
C LYS A 151 -7.37 8.39 8.91
N CYS A 152 -7.59 8.49 7.60
CA CYS A 152 -8.57 9.42 7.03
C CYS A 152 -9.89 8.72 6.72
N TRP A 153 -11.02 9.30 7.11
CA TRP A 153 -12.34 8.66 6.97
C TRP A 153 -13.51 9.66 7.00
N PHE A 154 -14.72 9.15 6.81
CA PHE A 154 -15.97 9.88 7.01
C PHE A 154 -17.10 8.92 7.40
N ILE A 155 -18.19 9.43 7.99
CA ILE A 155 -19.28 8.63 8.58
C ILE A 155 -19.87 7.60 7.61
N HIS A 156 -20.00 7.97 6.32
CA HIS A 156 -20.55 7.08 5.29
C HIS A 156 -19.49 6.23 4.55
N CYS A 157 -18.23 6.23 5.01
CA CYS A 157 -17.20 5.35 4.46
C CYS A 157 -17.33 3.92 5.02
N VAL A 158 -18.13 3.09 4.36
CA VAL A 158 -18.41 1.71 4.81
C VAL A 158 -17.14 0.89 5.05
N ALA A 159 -16.17 0.93 4.13
CA ALA A 159 -14.91 0.21 4.29
C ALA A 159 -14.09 0.75 5.47
N CYS A 160 -13.96 2.08 5.59
CA CYS A 160 -13.20 2.69 6.67
C CYS A 160 -13.75 2.31 8.05
N VAL A 161 -15.07 2.27 8.20
CA VAL A 161 -15.77 1.93 9.46
C VAL A 161 -15.62 0.45 9.77
N LYS A 162 -15.70 -0.43 8.75
CA LYS A 162 -15.46 -1.87 8.93
C LYS A 162 -14.07 -2.18 9.48
N GLU A 163 -13.07 -1.34 9.20
CA GLU A 163 -11.70 -1.48 9.71
C GLU A 163 -11.50 -0.97 11.16
N PHE A 164 -12.52 -0.35 11.80
CA PHE A 164 -12.38 0.22 13.14
C PHE A 164 -11.91 -0.80 14.19
N PRO A 165 -12.44 -2.04 14.25
CA PRO A 165 -11.96 -3.04 15.19
C PRO A 165 -10.47 -3.33 15.05
N GLU A 166 -9.98 -3.49 13.82
CA GLU A 166 -8.58 -3.82 13.55
C GLU A 166 -7.65 -2.66 13.89
N VAL A 167 -8.00 -1.42 13.54
CA VAL A 167 -7.16 -0.26 13.88
C VAL A 167 -7.22 0.08 15.37
N ASN A 168 -8.33 -0.19 16.05
CA ASN A 168 -8.41 -0.09 17.52
C ASN A 168 -7.49 -1.12 18.18
N ALA A 169 -7.49 -2.37 17.71
CA ALA A 169 -6.58 -3.40 18.20
C ALA A 169 -5.12 -3.00 17.97
N LEU A 170 -4.79 -2.47 16.78
CA LEU A 170 -3.46 -1.95 16.50
C LEU A 170 -3.08 -0.81 17.46
N ALA A 171 -3.93 0.19 17.64
CA ALA A 171 -3.68 1.29 18.58
C ALA A 171 -3.48 0.79 20.02
N ALA A 172 -4.22 -0.24 20.43
CA ALA A 172 -4.06 -0.87 21.74
C ALA A 172 -2.67 -1.52 21.91
N THR A 173 -2.11 -2.17 20.88
CA THR A 173 -0.75 -2.76 20.96
C THR A 173 0.34 -1.72 21.23
N TYR A 174 0.14 -0.46 20.82
CA TYR A 174 1.10 0.63 21.01
C TYR A 174 0.75 1.56 22.19
N ARG A 175 -0.27 1.25 23.00
CA ARG A 175 -0.78 2.16 24.04
C ARG A 175 0.27 2.55 25.10
N SER A 176 1.23 1.67 25.39
CA SER A 176 2.35 1.93 26.30
C SER A 176 3.51 2.68 25.63
N ASN A 177 3.59 2.70 24.30
CA ASN A 177 4.63 3.36 23.55
C ASN A 177 4.28 4.84 23.31
N LYS A 178 4.96 5.75 24.02
CA LYS A 178 4.73 7.20 23.91
C LYS A 178 5.29 7.84 22.63
N GLU A 179 6.05 7.08 21.85
CA GLU A 179 6.63 7.51 20.57
C GLU A 179 5.68 7.29 19.40
N VAL A 180 4.61 6.52 19.57
CA VAL A 180 3.61 6.29 18.52
C VAL A 180 2.31 7.01 18.87
N LEU A 181 1.80 7.81 17.94
CA LEU A 181 0.56 8.57 18.10
C LEU A 181 -0.41 8.26 16.96
N PHE A 182 -1.59 7.78 17.33
CA PHE A 182 -2.69 7.51 16.41
C PHE A 182 -3.61 8.72 16.32
N LEU A 183 -3.78 9.25 15.12
CA LEU A 183 -4.71 10.34 14.80
C LEU A 183 -5.69 9.86 13.73
N SER A 184 -6.96 10.19 13.86
CA SER A 184 -7.93 10.01 12.79
C SER A 184 -8.47 11.35 12.30
N LEU A 185 -8.43 11.55 11.00
CA LEU A 185 -8.92 12.75 10.34
C LEU A 185 -10.28 12.43 9.71
N ALA A 186 -11.34 12.94 10.32
CA ALA A 186 -12.71 12.79 9.85
C ALA A 186 -13.14 14.04 9.09
N THR A 187 -13.77 13.87 7.91
CA THR A 187 -14.23 15.02 7.11
C THR A 187 -15.53 15.62 7.61
N ASP A 188 -16.24 14.91 8.49
CA ASP A 188 -17.53 15.31 9.05
C ASP A 188 -17.36 16.32 10.21
N GLU A 189 -18.46 16.98 10.54
CA GLU A 189 -18.53 17.95 11.63
C GLU A 189 -18.47 17.28 13.02
N ALA A 190 -18.04 18.00 14.05
CA ALA A 190 -17.87 17.42 15.40
C ALA A 190 -19.15 16.79 15.98
N THR A 191 -20.30 17.46 15.86
CA THR A 191 -21.58 16.98 16.41
C THR A 191 -22.05 15.64 15.83
N PRO A 192 -22.17 15.47 14.49
CA PRO A 192 -22.53 14.18 13.90
C PRO A 192 -21.49 13.10 14.20
N LEU A 193 -20.19 13.43 14.27
CA LEU A 193 -19.15 12.47 14.66
C LEU A 193 -19.35 11.94 16.07
N ARG A 194 -19.63 12.81 17.05
CA ARG A 194 -19.91 12.38 18.43
C ARG A 194 -21.07 11.40 18.50
N LYS A 195 -22.15 11.66 17.76
CA LYS A 195 -23.32 10.77 17.70
C LYS A 195 -22.95 9.42 17.06
N PHE A 196 -22.21 9.44 15.95
CA PHE A 196 -21.80 8.22 15.25
C PHE A 196 -20.88 7.34 16.09
N LEU A 197 -19.89 7.94 16.75
CA LEU A 197 -18.89 7.23 17.56
C LEU A 197 -19.45 6.59 18.83
N GLN A 198 -20.68 6.94 19.25
CA GLN A 198 -21.39 6.21 20.31
C GLN A 198 -21.72 4.77 19.91
N GLN A 199 -21.94 4.53 18.61
CA GLN A 199 -22.31 3.22 18.07
C GLN A 199 -21.12 2.51 17.42
N GLN A 200 -20.21 3.27 16.81
CA GLN A 200 -19.03 2.77 16.08
C GLN A 200 -17.76 3.39 16.67
N PRO A 201 -17.29 2.90 17.83
CA PRO A 201 -16.22 3.56 18.56
C PRO A 201 -14.87 3.45 17.85
N LEU A 202 -14.20 4.58 17.70
CA LEU A 202 -12.79 4.69 17.34
C LEU A 202 -12.01 5.14 18.59
N GLN A 203 -11.08 4.32 19.06
CA GLN A 203 -10.53 4.38 20.42
C GLN A 203 -9.27 5.24 20.57
N TYR A 204 -9.06 6.17 19.64
CA TYR A 204 -7.94 7.12 19.64
C TYR A 204 -8.41 8.47 19.07
N ALA A 205 -7.52 9.47 19.02
CA ALA A 205 -7.88 10.85 18.72
C ALA A 205 -8.67 10.98 17.41
N VAL A 206 -9.83 11.66 17.46
CA VAL A 206 -10.67 11.95 16.30
C VAL A 206 -10.70 13.44 16.05
N ILE A 207 -10.19 13.86 14.90
CA ILE A 207 -10.10 15.24 14.47
C ILE A 207 -11.25 15.49 13.47
N PRO A 208 -12.23 16.35 13.78
CA PRO A 208 -13.30 16.73 12.87
C PRO A 208 -12.87 17.76 11.83
N HIS A 209 -13.73 18.05 10.84
CA HIS A 209 -13.58 19.13 9.84
C HIS A 209 -12.29 19.08 9.00
N THR A 210 -11.77 17.89 8.71
CA THR A 210 -10.45 17.75 8.05
C THR A 210 -10.50 17.75 6.52
N ARG A 211 -11.67 18.00 5.91
CA ARG A 211 -11.88 17.93 4.46
C ARG A 211 -10.88 18.79 3.68
N GLU A 212 -10.75 20.06 4.07
CA GLU A 212 -9.86 21.00 3.39
C GLU A 212 -8.40 20.54 3.47
N TYR A 213 -7.95 20.10 4.66
CA TYR A 213 -6.60 19.59 4.86
C TYR A 213 -6.31 18.37 3.98
N ILE A 214 -7.24 17.40 3.93
CA ILE A 214 -7.09 16.18 3.13
C ILE A 214 -7.06 16.49 1.63
N GLN A 215 -7.99 17.31 1.14
CA GLN A 215 -8.16 17.56 -0.29
C GLN A 215 -7.10 18.52 -0.85
N SER A 216 -6.84 19.64 -0.16
CA SER A 216 -5.92 20.67 -0.65
C SER A 216 -4.46 20.23 -0.59
N LYS A 217 -4.12 19.34 0.35
CA LYS A 217 -2.74 18.90 0.58
C LYS A 217 -2.47 17.47 0.10
N ARG A 218 -3.51 16.75 -0.38
CA ARG A 218 -3.45 15.34 -0.81
C ARG A 218 -2.82 14.43 0.25
N SER A 219 -3.03 14.74 1.53
CA SER A 219 -2.39 14.05 2.66
C SER A 219 -2.91 12.63 2.88
N CYS A 220 -4.05 12.29 2.28
CA CYS A 220 -4.72 10.98 2.39
C CYS A 220 -5.46 10.58 1.10
N ALA A 221 -5.15 11.23 -0.03
CA ALA A 221 -5.77 10.94 -1.32
C ALA A 221 -5.19 9.65 -1.92
#